data_AF-A0A0G4J5R5-F1
#
_entry.id   AF-A0A0G4J5R5-F1
#
_cell.length_a   1.000
_cell.length_b   1.000
_cell.length_c   1.000
_cell.angle_alpha   90.00
_cell.angle_beta   90.00
_cell.angle_gamma   90.00
#
_symmetry.space_group_name_H-M   'P 1'
#
loop_
_entity.id
_entity.type
_entity.pdbx_description
1 polymer ?
#
loop_
_entity_poly.entity_id
_entity_poly.type
_entity_poly.pdbx_seq_one_letter_code
_entity_poly.pdbx_strand_id
1 'polypeptide(L)'
;MGPEYNLDSGGTLHPSPARPSPLHRNAGEKPRVYNCALISHQPEDHGRCCQVRVGFPLSRPGPLFLFWAQIVVVASPRGGPGAVRFGGIMSLADESTSTPKLTLDIFGELHASQMANGLRHRNFLRYRAYCSRRLRRLRRSVRFLHGRGKFVQKRVEAETVSSVRHLLIVLTLAERAWSQAMDLQADQEAATCRTHCHQRRRLHKAAQWAEHLRSLCQAICDTRTAMQAEAYAAWMQGNDLLERERHADALGLYSRAQRLVESLVTIAETDDDRAILQQRLNSLQNSIRFCTYHAKGSVDARDLLQAPNDQLDVMLQTKLDAIRSEREAHLVAHAVDYVEFAGQRIPILSDAVKTAITRAIDSCSGVNDATPLPAILTCFDNLDAARSAINASLASPDTPSANRAPLQSLLQFVSHAKATVTLQRNLNLYAQLAQAPNANELAVVTDKILDGLRSMDPRHARHDELFPLYQARRALHVGRALLQQKEFAAAHHYLQLAASTFAPDRAQEIDSARAAAVQCRALVAMQQSPPTATPASSVDATTVPLCDRLDELYVDGPGLIQPLPPKFDCTMCKPVTYDLASQFLAYPEVEAQAPKATGGGWLNRLWG
;
A
#
# COMPACT_ATOMS: atom_id res chain seq x y z
N MET A 1 -8.01 7.34 -68.66
CA MET A 1 -8.59 6.89 -69.94
C MET A 1 -9.57 5.76 -69.64
N GLY A 2 -10.85 6.04 -69.85
CA GLY A 2 -11.99 5.13 -69.66
C GLY A 2 -13.25 5.95 -70.01
N PRO A 3 -14.10 5.53 -70.94
CA PRO A 3 -14.95 6.44 -71.72
C PRO A 3 -16.31 6.73 -71.08
N GLU A 4 -16.81 7.92 -71.41
CA GLU A 4 -18.19 8.36 -71.28
C GLU A 4 -19.10 7.62 -72.27
N TYR A 5 -20.36 7.37 -71.88
CA TYR A 5 -21.54 7.54 -72.75
C TYR A 5 -22.77 7.87 -71.89
N ASN A 6 -23.38 9.02 -72.21
CA ASN A 6 -24.63 9.57 -71.69
C ASN A 6 -25.85 8.92 -72.36
N LEU A 7 -27.01 8.92 -71.68
CA LEU A 7 -28.20 9.75 -72.04
C LEU A 7 -29.47 9.37 -71.23
N ASP A 8 -30.03 10.39 -70.57
CA ASP A 8 -31.43 10.81 -70.40
C ASP A 8 -32.57 9.84 -70.02
N SER A 9 -33.27 10.18 -68.92
CA SER A 9 -34.69 10.61 -68.95
C SER A 9 -35.22 10.93 -67.53
N GLY A 10 -36.06 11.96 -67.44
CA GLY A 10 -36.40 12.66 -66.19
C GLY A 10 -37.55 12.10 -65.37
N GLY A 11 -37.88 12.81 -64.28
CA GLY A 11 -39.08 12.54 -63.49
C GLY A 11 -39.07 13.08 -62.06
N THR A 12 -39.49 14.34 -61.92
CA THR A 12 -40.31 14.87 -60.81
C THR A 12 -39.82 14.76 -59.36
N LEU A 13 -39.36 15.91 -58.85
CA LEU A 13 -39.22 16.27 -57.43
C LEU A 13 -40.59 16.45 -56.76
N HIS A 14 -40.85 15.71 -55.68
CA HIS A 14 -41.88 16.04 -54.68
C HIS A 14 -41.21 16.63 -53.42
N PRO A 15 -41.65 17.80 -52.92
CA PRO A 15 -41.15 18.36 -51.68
C PRO A 15 -41.99 17.88 -50.48
N SER A 16 -41.34 17.60 -49.36
CA SER A 16 -42.00 17.35 -48.06
C SER A 16 -41.23 18.06 -46.93
N PRO A 17 -41.87 18.40 -45.81
CA PRO A 17 -42.16 19.79 -45.52
C PRO A 17 -41.49 20.32 -44.25
N ALA A 18 -41.66 21.64 -44.10
CA ALA A 18 -41.09 22.52 -43.11
C ALA A 18 -41.40 22.20 -41.63
N ARG A 19 -40.46 22.67 -40.79
CA ARG A 19 -40.56 22.86 -39.34
C ARG A 19 -41.81 23.64 -38.92
N PRO A 20 -42.36 23.39 -37.72
CA PRO A 20 -43.19 24.37 -37.04
C PRO A 20 -42.42 25.11 -35.93
N SER A 21 -42.57 26.44 -35.95
CA SER A 21 -42.26 27.40 -34.88
C SER A 21 -43.52 27.63 -34.01
N PRO A 22 -43.43 28.29 -32.84
CA PRO A 22 -44.20 27.94 -31.64
C PRO A 22 -45.53 28.68 -31.49
N LEU A 23 -46.47 28.02 -30.80
CA LEU A 23 -47.76 28.57 -30.38
C LEU A 23 -47.69 29.27 -29.02
N HIS A 24 -48.42 30.38 -28.93
CA HIS A 24 -48.64 31.24 -27.77
C HIS A 24 -49.91 30.81 -26.99
N ARG A 25 -49.93 31.12 -25.68
CA ARG A 25 -51.09 31.21 -24.73
C ARG A 25 -51.65 29.85 -24.24
N ASN A 26 -52.06 29.63 -22.98
CA ASN A 26 -52.55 30.49 -21.89
C ASN A 26 -52.50 29.73 -20.53
N ALA A 27 -52.42 30.51 -19.44
CA ALA A 27 -53.12 30.40 -18.13
C ALA A 27 -53.13 29.12 -17.25
N GLY A 28 -52.93 29.35 -15.93
CA GLY A 28 -53.21 28.45 -14.80
C GLY A 28 -51.99 27.61 -14.39
N GLU A 29 -51.51 27.51 -13.15
CA GLU A 29 -52.05 27.73 -11.81
C GLU A 29 -50.88 28.00 -10.82
N LYS A 30 -51.16 28.73 -9.72
CA LYS A 30 -50.24 28.93 -8.58
C LYS A 30 -50.24 27.68 -7.68
N PRO A 31 -49.23 27.51 -6.80
CA PRO A 31 -49.57 27.68 -5.38
C PRO A 31 -48.52 28.38 -4.49
N ARG A 32 -49.09 29.24 -3.63
CA ARG A 32 -48.87 29.44 -2.19
C ARG A 32 -47.50 29.87 -1.67
N VAL A 33 -47.41 31.20 -1.50
CA VAL A 33 -46.64 31.91 -0.47
C VAL A 33 -47.40 31.81 0.86
N TYR A 34 -46.76 31.37 1.94
CA TYR A 34 -47.26 31.60 3.30
C TYR A 34 -46.56 32.83 3.88
N ASN A 35 -47.30 33.94 3.91
CA ASN A 35 -47.11 35.00 4.89
C ASN A 35 -47.94 34.63 6.12
N CYS A 36 -47.34 34.72 7.31
CA CYS A 36 -48.09 34.81 8.56
C CYS A 36 -47.82 36.19 9.17
N ALA A 37 -48.86 37.03 9.14
CA ALA A 37 -49.02 38.26 9.90
C ALA A 37 -49.01 37.93 11.41
N LEU A 38 -48.24 38.64 12.24
CA LEU A 38 -48.67 39.82 13.00
C LEU A 38 -49.99 39.60 13.75
N ILE A 39 -49.89 39.30 15.05
CA ILE A 39 -50.83 39.79 16.07
C ILE A 39 -50.00 40.43 17.17
N SER A 40 -50.22 41.72 17.34
CA SER A 40 -49.70 42.62 18.35
C SER A 40 -50.52 42.52 19.64
N HIS A 41 -49.84 42.44 20.78
CA HIS A 41 -50.32 43.03 22.03
C HIS A 41 -49.09 43.60 22.77
N GLN A 42 -49.07 44.93 22.88
CA GLN A 42 -48.34 45.74 23.87
C GLN A 42 -49.38 46.28 24.88
N PRO A 43 -49.03 47.03 25.96
CA PRO A 43 -47.74 47.60 26.39
C PRO A 43 -47.38 47.27 27.86
N GLU A 44 -46.19 47.57 28.36
CA GLU A 44 -45.82 48.76 29.16
C GLU A 44 -44.38 48.48 29.66
N ASP A 45 -43.48 49.40 29.99
CA ASP A 45 -43.25 50.81 29.71
C ASP A 45 -41.84 51.11 30.30
N HIS A 46 -41.19 52.18 29.83
CA HIS A 46 -39.97 52.82 30.38
C HIS A 46 -38.62 52.11 30.12
N GLY A 47 -37.57 52.75 29.60
CA GLY A 47 -37.31 54.14 29.27
C GLY A 47 -35.96 54.23 28.54
N ARG A 48 -35.92 55.12 27.55
CA ARG A 48 -34.74 55.54 26.76
C ARG A 48 -33.69 56.13 27.71
N CYS A 49 -32.39 56.17 27.41
CA CYS A 49 -31.69 57.08 26.49
C CYS A 49 -30.22 57.06 27.00
N CYS A 50 -29.12 57.19 26.25
CA CYS A 50 -28.75 58.17 25.23
C CYS A 50 -27.49 57.67 24.49
N GLN A 51 -27.38 58.02 23.21
CA GLN A 51 -26.10 58.18 22.50
C GLN A 51 -25.36 59.44 23.01
N VAL A 52 -24.05 59.56 22.74
CA VAL A 52 -23.43 60.61 21.88
C VAL A 52 -21.90 60.77 22.08
N ARG A 53 -21.20 60.78 20.93
CA ARG A 53 -19.95 61.45 20.46
C ARG A 53 -18.57 61.41 21.18
N VAL A 54 -17.60 60.91 20.40
CA VAL A 54 -16.37 61.52 19.81
C VAL A 54 -15.51 62.53 20.59
N GLY A 55 -14.19 62.24 20.68
CA GLY A 55 -13.11 63.24 20.81
C GLY A 55 -11.70 62.65 21.01
N PHE A 56 -10.82 62.78 20.00
CA PHE A 56 -9.34 62.86 20.14
C PHE A 56 -8.95 64.33 20.46
N PRO A 57 -7.73 64.75 20.93
CA PRO A 57 -6.41 64.26 20.47
C PRO A 57 -5.17 64.38 21.43
N LEU A 58 -4.01 63.87 20.92
CA LEU A 58 -2.60 64.32 21.05
C LEU A 58 -1.82 64.32 22.41
N SER A 59 -0.72 63.55 22.48
CA SER A 59 0.71 64.03 22.52
C SER A 59 1.69 62.96 23.06
N ARG A 60 2.86 62.82 22.41
CA ARG A 60 4.07 62.05 22.83
C ARG A 60 5.00 62.94 23.71
N PRO A 61 6.29 62.61 24.06
CA PRO A 61 7.12 61.37 23.98
C PRO A 61 7.99 61.06 25.25
N GLY A 62 8.68 59.92 25.28
CA GLY A 62 10.08 59.84 25.79
C GLY A 62 10.39 58.88 26.96
N PRO A 63 11.63 58.34 27.05
CA PRO A 63 11.95 57.02 27.62
C PRO A 63 12.78 57.09 28.93
N LEU A 64 13.02 55.95 29.61
CA LEU A 64 14.27 55.59 30.31
C LEU A 64 14.14 54.25 31.08
N PHE A 65 15.07 53.34 30.80
CA PHE A 65 15.84 52.47 31.70
C PHE A 65 15.32 52.19 33.12
N LEU A 66 15.17 50.92 33.51
CA LEU A 66 16.14 50.19 34.36
C LEU A 66 15.65 48.77 34.70
N PHE A 67 16.63 47.86 34.72
CA PHE A 67 16.64 46.55 35.35
C PHE A 67 15.97 46.55 36.74
N TRP A 68 15.34 45.44 37.13
CA TRP A 68 15.70 44.68 38.33
C TRP A 68 15.00 43.32 38.33
N ALA A 69 15.76 42.31 38.72
CA ALA A 69 15.31 40.94 38.91
C ALA A 69 14.70 40.76 40.30
N GLN A 70 14.02 39.62 40.43
CA GLN A 70 13.91 38.76 41.63
C GLN A 70 12.77 38.95 42.65
N ILE A 71 12.02 37.84 42.77
CA ILE A 71 11.68 37.11 44.00
C ILE A 71 10.31 37.39 44.69
N VAL A 72 9.73 36.27 45.16
CA VAL A 72 8.55 36.02 46.03
C VAL A 72 7.18 36.27 45.35
N VAL A 73 6.13 35.43 45.47
CA VAL A 73 5.66 34.64 46.61
C VAL A 73 4.82 33.44 46.14
N VAL A 74 5.09 32.30 46.74
CA VAL A 74 4.26 31.08 46.77
C VAL A 74 2.97 31.34 47.54
N ALA A 75 1.81 31.11 46.92
CA ALA A 75 0.54 30.97 47.64
C ALA A 75 -0.32 29.87 47.00
N SER A 76 -0.41 28.74 47.70
CA SER A 76 -1.40 27.68 47.49
C SER A 76 -2.80 28.12 47.93
N PRO A 77 -3.86 27.55 47.33
CA PRO A 77 -5.02 27.18 48.12
C PRO A 77 -5.44 25.71 47.93
N ARG A 78 -5.36 24.99 49.06
CA ARG A 78 -6.32 24.00 49.59
C ARG A 78 -7.17 23.15 48.63
N GLY A 79 -6.72 21.91 48.52
CA GLY A 79 -7.43 20.61 48.51
C GLY A 79 -8.97 20.52 48.42
N GLY A 80 -9.40 19.68 47.48
CA GLY A 80 -10.64 18.90 47.46
C GLY A 80 -10.43 17.66 46.58
N PRO A 81 -10.91 16.45 46.95
CA PRO A 81 -10.34 15.18 46.47
C PRO A 81 -11.04 14.61 45.23
N GLY A 82 -10.30 13.82 44.45
CA GLY A 82 -10.88 12.74 43.62
C GLY A 82 -10.91 12.97 42.11
N ALA A 83 -9.75 12.93 41.45
CA ALA A 83 -9.67 12.50 40.04
C ALA A 83 -8.27 11.95 39.77
N VAL A 84 -8.19 10.63 39.60
CA VAL A 84 -6.99 9.89 39.20
C VAL A 84 -6.51 10.40 37.85
N ARG A 85 -5.39 11.15 37.83
CA ARG A 85 -4.63 11.43 36.60
C ARG A 85 -3.46 10.47 36.54
N PHE A 86 -3.53 9.56 35.56
CA PHE A 86 -2.39 8.77 35.11
C PHE A 86 -1.26 9.69 34.68
N GLY A 87 -0.04 9.34 35.09
CA GLY A 87 1.18 10.09 34.86
C GLY A 87 1.42 10.35 33.38
N GLY A 88 1.66 11.63 33.05
CA GLY A 88 2.23 12.01 31.77
C GLY A 88 3.69 11.59 31.72
N ILE A 89 3.97 10.57 30.92
CA ILE A 89 5.31 10.33 30.39
C ILE A 89 5.57 11.50 29.43
N MET A 90 6.54 12.36 29.78
CA MET A 90 7.18 13.26 28.82
C MET A 90 7.86 12.38 27.78
N SER A 91 7.15 12.11 26.69
CA SER A 91 7.71 11.51 25.48
C SER A 91 8.29 12.64 24.64
N LEU A 92 9.61 12.73 24.62
CA LEU A 92 10.36 13.34 23.52
C LEU A 92 10.13 12.45 22.29
N ALA A 93 9.10 12.77 21.52
CA ALA A 93 8.87 12.22 20.20
C ALA A 93 9.15 13.30 19.16
N ASP A 94 10.43 13.50 18.85
CA ASP A 94 10.84 13.89 17.49
C ASP A 94 11.15 12.59 16.73
N GLU A 95 10.10 11.81 16.46
CA GLU A 95 10.09 10.89 15.33
C GLU A 95 9.42 11.64 14.19
N SER A 96 10.21 12.08 13.22
CA SER A 96 9.73 12.60 11.95
C SER A 96 9.04 11.48 11.17
N THR A 97 7.80 11.15 11.54
CA THR A 97 6.91 10.33 10.74
C THR A 97 6.60 11.13 9.49
N SER A 98 7.22 10.81 8.36
CA SER A 98 6.90 11.42 7.07
C SER A 98 5.43 11.13 6.75
N THR A 99 4.57 12.14 6.89
CA THR A 99 3.17 12.00 6.49
C THR A 99 3.12 11.65 5.00
N PRO A 100 2.34 10.64 4.59
CA PRO A 100 2.27 10.25 3.19
C PRO A 100 1.83 11.46 2.35
N LYS A 101 2.64 11.83 1.37
CA LYS A 101 2.36 12.96 0.48
C LYS A 101 1.13 12.62 -0.39
N LEU A 102 0.29 13.62 -0.62
CA LEU A 102 -0.94 13.44 -1.41
C LEU A 102 -0.66 13.61 -2.91
N THR A 103 -1.02 12.60 -3.69
CA THR A 103 -1.00 12.64 -5.17
C THR A 103 -2.34 13.10 -5.75
N LEU A 104 -2.29 14.02 -6.71
CA LEU A 104 -3.44 14.45 -7.51
C LEU A 104 -2.97 14.84 -8.91
N ASP A 105 -3.58 14.25 -9.94
CA ASP A 105 -3.44 14.74 -11.31
C ASP A 105 -4.47 15.83 -11.61
N ILE A 106 -4.01 17.08 -11.62
CA ILE A 106 -4.85 18.26 -11.79
C ILE A 106 -5.31 18.38 -13.24
N PHE A 107 -4.44 18.10 -14.21
CA PHE A 107 -4.75 18.32 -15.62
C PHE A 107 -5.67 17.25 -16.21
N GLY A 108 -5.52 15.98 -15.83
CA GLY A 108 -6.47 14.93 -16.21
C GLY A 108 -7.83 15.13 -15.57
N GLU A 109 -7.91 15.49 -14.29
CA GLU A 109 -9.19 15.81 -13.63
C GLU A 109 -9.87 17.03 -14.28
N LEU A 110 -9.09 18.06 -14.62
CA LEU A 110 -9.59 19.23 -15.34
C LEU A 110 -10.15 18.83 -16.71
N HIS A 111 -9.36 18.08 -17.50
CA HIS A 111 -9.77 17.64 -18.83
C HIS A 111 -11.03 16.77 -18.78
N ALA A 112 -11.06 15.76 -17.93
CA ALA A 112 -12.21 14.87 -17.75
C ALA A 112 -13.46 15.64 -17.32
N SER A 113 -13.33 16.55 -16.34
CA SER A 113 -14.46 17.33 -15.85
C SER A 113 -14.96 18.35 -16.87
N GLN A 114 -14.09 18.98 -17.66
CA GLN A 114 -14.47 19.92 -18.71
C GLN A 114 -15.15 19.21 -19.89
N MET A 115 -14.55 18.13 -20.41
CA MET A 115 -15.07 17.41 -21.57
C MET A 115 -16.42 16.75 -21.29
N ALA A 116 -16.59 16.12 -20.13
CA ALA A 116 -17.85 15.45 -19.76
C ALA A 116 -19.02 16.42 -19.53
N ASN A 117 -18.75 17.69 -19.16
CA ASN A 117 -19.77 18.60 -18.65
C ASN A 117 -20.09 19.79 -19.57
N GLY A 118 -19.79 19.69 -20.87
CA GLY A 118 -20.30 20.60 -21.90
C GLY A 118 -19.30 21.59 -22.48
N LEU A 119 -18.04 21.60 -22.02
CA LEU A 119 -17.01 22.48 -22.59
C LEU A 119 -16.61 22.10 -24.02
N ARG A 120 -16.84 20.84 -24.43
CA ARG A 120 -16.74 20.40 -25.83
C ARG A 120 -17.60 21.26 -26.77
N HIS A 121 -18.74 21.74 -26.30
CA HIS A 121 -19.67 22.60 -27.05
C HIS A 121 -19.65 24.06 -26.56
N ARG A 122 -18.57 24.48 -25.86
CA ARG A 122 -18.42 25.83 -25.27
C ARG A 122 -19.58 26.26 -24.36
N ASN A 123 -20.29 25.32 -23.73
CA ASN A 123 -21.38 25.63 -22.81
C ASN A 123 -20.84 25.83 -21.37
N PHE A 124 -20.43 27.06 -21.07
CA PHE A 124 -19.85 27.43 -19.77
C PHE A 124 -20.88 27.43 -18.63
N LEU A 125 -22.14 27.80 -18.91
CA LEU A 125 -23.25 27.77 -17.95
C LEU A 125 -23.47 26.36 -17.37
N ARG A 126 -23.49 25.33 -18.24
CA ARG A 126 -23.66 23.93 -17.84
C ARG A 126 -22.50 23.47 -16.96
N TYR A 127 -21.27 23.82 -17.33
CA TYR A 127 -20.07 23.48 -16.56
C TYR A 127 -20.08 24.17 -15.18
N ARG A 128 -20.46 25.46 -15.10
CA ARG A 128 -20.62 26.20 -13.84
C ARG A 128 -21.64 25.53 -12.90
N ALA A 129 -22.77 25.08 -13.44
CA ALA A 129 -23.80 24.35 -12.69
C ALA A 129 -23.29 22.98 -12.20
N TYR A 130 -22.48 22.30 -12.99
CA TYR A 130 -21.77 21.09 -12.57
C TYR A 130 -20.80 21.37 -11.41
N CYS A 131 -19.90 22.37 -11.52
CA CYS A 131 -18.95 22.71 -10.47
C CYS A 131 -19.67 23.05 -9.16
N SER A 132 -20.80 23.77 -9.23
CA SER A 132 -21.62 24.09 -8.05
C SER A 132 -22.19 22.85 -7.36
N ARG A 133 -22.71 21.89 -8.13
CA ARG A 133 -23.22 20.61 -7.59
C ARG A 133 -22.08 19.74 -7.05
N ARG A 134 -20.96 19.65 -7.77
CA ARG A 134 -19.76 18.91 -7.36
C ARG A 134 -19.21 19.45 -6.04
N LEU A 135 -19.08 20.76 -5.90
CA LEU A 135 -18.61 21.42 -4.67
C LEU A 135 -19.49 21.06 -3.47
N ARG A 136 -20.82 21.03 -3.64
CA ARG A 136 -21.75 20.61 -2.57
C ARG A 136 -21.54 19.15 -2.17
N ARG A 137 -21.32 18.25 -3.14
CA ARG A 137 -21.05 16.83 -2.87
C ARG A 137 -19.70 16.64 -2.17
N LEU A 138 -18.64 17.29 -2.63
CA LEU A 138 -17.31 17.22 -2.02
C LEU A 138 -17.31 17.73 -0.58
N ARG A 139 -17.98 18.86 -0.30
CA ARG A 139 -18.11 19.36 1.06
C ARG A 139 -18.92 18.44 1.98
N ARG A 140 -19.91 17.72 1.44
CA ARG A 140 -20.65 16.71 2.21
C ARG A 140 -19.79 15.48 2.51
N SER A 141 -19.06 14.95 1.52
CA SER A 141 -18.26 13.74 1.71
C SER A 141 -17.13 13.94 2.71
N VAL A 142 -16.52 15.11 2.70
CA VAL A 142 -15.44 15.49 3.61
C VAL A 142 -15.97 16.08 4.94
N ARG A 143 -17.30 16.20 5.09
CA ARG A 143 -17.97 16.87 6.23
C ARG A 143 -17.52 18.33 6.44
N PHE A 144 -16.97 18.95 5.40
CA PHE A 144 -16.53 20.35 5.35
C PHE A 144 -17.66 21.29 4.88
N LEU A 145 -18.82 21.21 5.54
CA LEU A 145 -19.98 22.04 5.22
C LEU A 145 -19.94 23.38 5.96
N HIS A 146 -20.40 24.43 5.29
CA HIS A 146 -20.72 25.71 5.91
C HIS A 146 -21.91 25.52 6.86
N GLY A 147 -21.90 26.20 8.02
CA GLY A 147 -22.88 26.01 9.09
C GLY A 147 -24.35 26.14 8.63
N ARG A 148 -25.26 25.43 9.31
CA ARG A 148 -26.72 25.51 9.11
C ARG A 148 -27.28 26.69 9.94
N GLY A 149 -27.03 27.91 9.49
CA GLY A 149 -27.44 29.12 10.24
C GLY A 149 -26.57 30.30 9.87
N LYS A 150 -25.95 30.95 10.87
CA LYS A 150 -24.97 32.01 10.62
C LYS A 150 -23.83 31.47 9.74
N PHE A 151 -23.53 32.21 8.68
CA PHE A 151 -22.45 31.83 7.76
C PHE A 151 -21.10 31.93 8.46
N VAL A 152 -20.42 30.80 8.59
CA VAL A 152 -19.02 30.73 9.03
C VAL A 152 -18.19 30.26 7.85
N GLN A 153 -17.26 31.11 7.40
CA GLN A 153 -16.39 30.76 6.28
C GLN A 153 -15.39 29.69 6.73
N LYS A 154 -15.59 28.45 6.30
CA LYS A 154 -14.57 27.41 6.44
C LYS A 154 -13.59 27.51 5.25
N ARG A 155 -12.34 27.87 5.54
CA ARG A 155 -11.23 27.90 4.58
C ARG A 155 -10.40 26.62 4.73
N VAL A 156 -9.95 26.08 3.60
CA VAL A 156 -9.11 24.87 3.58
C VAL A 156 -7.68 25.32 3.83
N GLU A 157 -7.16 25.12 5.03
CA GLU A 157 -5.77 25.41 5.41
C GLU A 157 -4.95 24.11 5.42
N ALA A 158 -3.62 24.21 5.40
CA ALA A 158 -2.76 23.02 5.27
C ALA A 158 -3.02 21.95 6.35
N GLU A 159 -3.21 22.38 7.60
CA GLU A 159 -3.53 21.51 8.74
C GLU A 159 -4.86 20.75 8.58
N THR A 160 -5.79 21.29 7.80
CA THR A 160 -7.12 20.69 7.59
C THR A 160 -7.14 19.68 6.46
N VAL A 161 -6.07 19.57 5.67
CA VAL A 161 -6.02 18.70 4.48
C VAL A 161 -5.62 17.29 4.88
N SER A 162 -6.60 16.41 5.02
CA SER A 162 -6.38 14.98 5.27
C SER A 162 -6.57 14.10 4.03
N SER A 163 -7.19 14.61 2.97
CA SER A 163 -7.51 13.83 1.77
C SER A 163 -7.51 14.68 0.51
N VAL A 164 -7.24 14.03 -0.63
CA VAL A 164 -7.27 14.62 -1.99
C VAL A 164 -8.57 15.40 -2.27
N ARG A 165 -9.69 14.98 -1.68
CA ARG A 165 -10.99 15.64 -1.82
C ARG A 165 -10.98 17.10 -1.33
N HIS A 166 -10.15 17.46 -0.37
CA HIS A 166 -9.98 18.85 0.08
C HIS A 166 -9.34 19.72 -1.02
N LEU A 167 -8.33 19.20 -1.72
CA LEU A 167 -7.69 19.88 -2.84
C LEU A 167 -8.68 20.09 -3.99
N LEU A 168 -9.50 19.07 -4.29
CA LEU A 168 -10.57 19.17 -5.29
C LEU A 168 -11.64 20.22 -4.95
N ILE A 169 -11.87 20.53 -3.66
CA ILE A 169 -12.77 21.64 -3.27
C ILE A 169 -12.20 22.97 -3.75
N VAL A 170 -10.89 23.20 -3.57
CA VAL A 170 -10.23 24.44 -3.97
C VAL A 170 -10.16 24.54 -5.50
N LEU A 171 -9.78 23.46 -6.18
CA LEU A 171 -9.78 23.39 -7.64
C LEU A 171 -11.17 23.68 -8.23
N THR A 172 -12.23 23.06 -7.70
CA THR A 172 -13.60 23.31 -8.17
C THR A 172 -14.12 24.71 -7.85
N LEU A 173 -13.59 25.40 -6.84
CA LEU A 173 -13.88 26.80 -6.57
C LEU A 173 -13.25 27.71 -7.63
N ALA A 174 -11.99 27.45 -8.01
CA ALA A 174 -11.30 28.16 -9.09
C ALA A 174 -12.05 27.98 -10.42
N GLU A 175 -12.33 26.73 -10.82
CA GLU A 175 -13.04 26.38 -12.06
C GLU A 175 -14.44 27.00 -12.15
N ARG A 176 -15.17 27.05 -11.04
CA ARG A 176 -16.48 27.70 -11.01
C ARG A 176 -16.38 29.21 -11.23
N ALA A 177 -15.36 29.87 -10.68
CA ALA A 177 -15.15 31.30 -10.88
C ALA A 177 -14.69 31.60 -12.31
N TRP A 178 -13.79 30.78 -12.86
CA TRP A 178 -13.32 30.86 -14.24
C TRP A 178 -14.45 30.62 -15.24
N SER A 179 -15.22 29.54 -15.11
CA SER A 179 -16.36 29.25 -15.99
C SER A 179 -17.41 30.35 -15.97
N GLN A 180 -17.66 30.97 -14.82
CA GLN A 180 -18.55 32.14 -14.74
C GLN A 180 -17.98 33.35 -15.48
N ALA A 181 -16.66 33.55 -15.50
CA ALA A 181 -16.06 34.61 -16.30
C ALA A 181 -16.17 34.33 -17.81
N MET A 182 -15.91 33.09 -18.22
CA MET A 182 -16.02 32.68 -19.63
C MET A 182 -17.47 32.73 -20.15
N ASP A 183 -18.45 32.44 -19.28
CA ASP A 183 -19.89 32.60 -19.56
C ASP A 183 -20.21 34.06 -19.90
N LEU A 184 -19.75 35.00 -19.06
CA LEU A 184 -19.92 36.45 -19.28
C LEU A 184 -19.15 36.94 -20.51
N GLN A 185 -18.04 36.28 -20.85
CA GLN A 185 -17.25 36.57 -22.04
C GLN A 185 -17.88 35.99 -23.31
N ALA A 186 -18.74 34.96 -23.23
CA ALA A 186 -19.44 34.42 -24.39
C ALA A 186 -20.62 35.32 -24.80
N ASP A 187 -21.24 36.00 -23.84
CA ASP A 187 -22.38 36.91 -24.03
C ASP A 187 -21.97 38.31 -24.58
N GLN A 188 -20.90 38.42 -25.39
CA GLN A 188 -20.30 39.71 -25.79
C GLN A 188 -21.26 40.66 -26.52
N GLU A 189 -22.25 40.14 -27.22
CA GLU A 189 -23.27 40.93 -27.94
C GLU A 189 -24.10 41.82 -27.00
N ALA A 190 -24.16 41.48 -25.70
CA ALA A 190 -24.80 42.27 -24.64
C ALA A 190 -23.79 42.92 -23.67
N ALA A 191 -22.50 42.97 -24.03
CA ALA A 191 -21.45 43.42 -23.12
C ALA A 191 -21.59 44.91 -22.78
N THR A 192 -21.79 45.19 -21.50
CA THR A 192 -21.72 46.54 -20.92
C THR A 192 -20.43 46.67 -20.11
N CYS A 193 -19.98 47.89 -19.84
CA CYS A 193 -18.84 48.13 -18.94
C CYS A 193 -19.00 47.38 -17.58
N ARG A 194 -20.24 47.25 -17.08
CA ARG A 194 -20.56 46.51 -15.86
C ARG A 194 -20.34 45.00 -15.97
N THR A 195 -20.69 44.37 -17.11
CA THR A 195 -20.46 42.93 -17.32
C THR A 195 -18.96 42.63 -17.45
N HIS A 196 -18.20 43.51 -18.12
CA HIS A 196 -16.74 43.41 -18.19
C HIS A 196 -16.06 43.55 -16.81
N CYS A 197 -16.49 44.52 -15.99
CA CYS A 197 -16.05 44.62 -14.60
C CYS A 197 -16.41 43.36 -13.78
N HIS A 198 -17.56 42.75 -14.03
CA HIS A 198 -17.96 41.52 -13.36
C HIS A 198 -17.07 40.34 -13.77
N GLN A 199 -16.80 40.18 -15.07
CA GLN A 199 -15.90 39.18 -15.63
C GLN A 199 -14.49 39.29 -15.01
N ARG A 200 -13.88 40.48 -15.02
CA ARG A 200 -12.55 40.73 -14.41
C ARG A 200 -12.51 40.35 -12.93
N ARG A 201 -13.54 40.70 -12.15
CA ARG A 201 -13.63 40.30 -10.73
C ARG A 201 -13.73 38.77 -10.56
N ARG A 202 -14.35 38.06 -11.51
CA ARG A 202 -14.45 36.59 -11.49
C ARG A 202 -13.13 35.91 -11.84
N LEU A 203 -12.40 36.43 -12.83
CA LEU A 203 -11.05 35.94 -13.17
C LEU A 203 -10.05 36.18 -12.06
N HIS A 204 -10.04 37.37 -11.49
CA HIS A 204 -9.20 37.65 -10.33
C HIS A 204 -9.48 36.69 -9.17
N LYS A 205 -10.76 36.41 -8.91
CA LYS A 205 -11.14 35.42 -7.89
C LYS A 205 -10.67 34.01 -8.25
N ALA A 206 -10.73 33.61 -9.52
CA ALA A 206 -10.22 32.31 -9.97
C ALA A 206 -8.69 32.20 -9.72
N ALA A 207 -7.94 33.25 -10.07
CA ALA A 207 -6.51 33.36 -9.83
C ALA A 207 -6.16 33.27 -8.34
N GLN A 208 -6.92 33.92 -7.45
CA GLN A 208 -6.74 33.80 -5.99
C GLN A 208 -6.93 32.37 -5.48
N TRP A 209 -7.95 31.64 -5.98
CA TRP A 209 -8.16 30.24 -5.58
C TRP A 209 -7.07 29.31 -6.14
N ALA A 210 -6.59 29.57 -7.35
CA ALA A 210 -5.51 28.80 -7.95
C ALA A 210 -4.17 29.01 -7.20
N GLU A 211 -3.91 30.24 -6.76
CA GLU A 211 -2.76 30.56 -5.90
C GLU A 211 -2.87 29.87 -4.53
N HIS A 212 -4.06 29.87 -3.93
CA HIS A 212 -4.32 29.12 -2.69
C HIS A 212 -4.06 27.63 -2.87
N LEU A 213 -4.51 27.03 -3.97
CA LEU A 213 -4.25 25.62 -4.32
C LEU A 213 -2.75 25.35 -4.44
N ARG A 214 -2.00 26.23 -5.11
CA ARG A 214 -0.54 26.13 -5.23
C ARG A 214 0.13 26.06 -3.86
N SER A 215 -0.23 26.95 -2.94
CA SER A 215 0.37 26.97 -1.59
C SER A 215 0.09 25.68 -0.80
N LEU A 216 -1.11 25.12 -0.94
CA LEU A 216 -1.47 23.85 -0.29
C LEU A 216 -0.70 22.67 -0.89
N CYS A 217 -0.58 22.61 -2.22
CA CYS A 217 0.13 21.52 -2.88
C CYS A 217 1.65 21.57 -2.59
N GLN A 218 2.25 22.76 -2.46
CA GLN A 218 3.66 22.88 -2.09
C GLN A 218 3.95 22.38 -0.67
N ALA A 219 2.99 22.49 0.25
CA ALA A 219 3.17 22.07 1.64
C ALA A 219 2.88 20.58 1.88
N ILE A 220 1.93 19.98 1.15
CA ILE A 220 1.35 18.66 1.50
C ILE A 220 1.55 17.61 0.40
N CYS A 221 1.66 18.02 -0.86
CA CYS A 221 1.61 17.11 -2.01
C CYS A 221 2.99 16.71 -2.51
N ASP A 222 2.98 15.71 -3.39
CA ASP A 222 4.13 15.28 -4.18
C ASP A 222 4.66 16.42 -5.06
N THR A 223 5.95 16.36 -5.37
CA THR A 223 6.64 17.34 -6.20
C THR A 223 5.97 17.50 -7.57
N ARG A 224 5.49 16.40 -8.17
CA ARG A 224 4.72 16.38 -9.43
C ARG A 224 3.42 17.19 -9.32
N THR A 225 2.60 16.91 -8.30
CA THR A 225 1.32 17.60 -8.09
C THR A 225 1.52 19.08 -7.75
N ALA A 226 2.57 19.41 -6.98
CA ALA A 226 2.95 20.79 -6.70
C ALA A 226 3.34 21.56 -7.99
N MET A 227 4.08 20.92 -8.90
CA MET A 227 4.44 21.48 -10.20
C MET A 227 3.21 21.71 -11.09
N GLN A 228 2.27 20.77 -11.13
CA GLN A 228 1.00 20.95 -11.86
C GLN A 228 0.16 22.11 -11.29
N ALA A 229 0.09 22.24 -9.96
CA ALA A 229 -0.65 23.31 -9.30
C ALA A 229 -0.04 24.69 -9.60
N GLU A 230 1.29 24.76 -9.64
CA GLU A 230 2.02 25.96 -10.03
C GLU A 230 1.73 26.38 -11.49
N ALA A 231 1.73 25.42 -12.42
CA ALA A 231 1.38 25.67 -13.81
C ALA A 231 -0.06 26.18 -13.97
N TYR A 232 -1.01 25.57 -13.24
CA TYR A 232 -2.41 25.99 -13.24
C TYR A 232 -2.59 27.40 -12.66
N ALA A 233 -1.89 27.72 -11.56
CA ALA A 233 -1.94 29.05 -10.95
C ALA A 233 -1.37 30.13 -11.89
N ALA A 234 -0.23 29.87 -12.53
CA ALA A 234 0.36 30.79 -13.51
C ALA A 234 -0.59 31.03 -14.69
N TRP A 235 -1.25 29.98 -15.20
CA TRP A 235 -2.26 30.12 -16.26
C TRP A 235 -3.45 30.98 -15.84
N MET A 236 -4.03 30.74 -14.65
CA MET A 236 -5.18 31.51 -14.14
C MET A 236 -4.84 32.98 -13.88
N GLN A 237 -3.63 33.26 -13.37
CA GLN A 237 -3.14 34.62 -13.17
C GLN A 237 -2.88 35.34 -14.50
N GLY A 238 -2.32 34.62 -15.49
CA GLY A 238 -2.16 35.14 -16.86
C GLY A 238 -3.50 35.59 -17.46
N ASN A 239 -4.56 34.81 -17.26
CA ASN A 239 -5.91 35.17 -17.74
C ASN A 239 -6.47 36.44 -17.07
N ASP A 240 -6.22 36.67 -15.77
CA ASP A 240 -6.62 37.91 -15.08
C ASP A 240 -5.84 39.12 -15.60
N LEU A 241 -4.53 38.98 -15.86
CA LEU A 241 -3.70 40.07 -16.40
C LEU A 241 -4.00 40.38 -17.86
N LEU A 242 -4.30 39.37 -18.66
CA LEU A 242 -4.70 39.52 -20.06
C LEU A 242 -5.93 40.43 -20.20
N GLU A 243 -6.96 40.17 -19.39
CA GLU A 243 -8.21 40.96 -19.39
C GLU A 243 -8.07 42.32 -18.68
N ARG A 244 -6.89 42.60 -18.10
CA ARG A 244 -6.48 43.92 -17.60
C ARG A 244 -5.60 44.67 -18.60
N GLU A 245 -5.40 44.12 -19.80
CA GLU A 245 -4.56 44.69 -20.87
C GLU A 245 -3.08 44.81 -20.48
N ARG A 246 -2.65 44.09 -19.44
CA ARG A 246 -1.24 44.02 -19.00
C ARG A 246 -0.52 42.89 -19.74
N HIS A 247 -0.34 43.06 -21.05
CA HIS A 247 0.14 42.01 -21.94
C HIS A 247 1.57 41.53 -21.63
N ALA A 248 2.46 42.41 -21.18
CA ALA A 248 3.85 42.05 -20.84
C ALA A 248 3.92 41.14 -19.59
N ASP A 249 3.17 41.47 -18.53
CA ASP A 249 3.12 40.65 -17.33
C ASP A 249 2.41 39.31 -17.57
N ALA A 250 1.33 39.34 -18.38
CA ALA A 250 0.61 38.14 -18.79
C ALA A 250 1.51 37.20 -19.59
N LEU A 251 2.33 37.73 -20.50
CA LEU A 251 3.33 36.99 -21.27
C LEU A 251 4.29 36.24 -20.34
N GLY A 252 4.88 36.91 -19.34
CA GLY A 252 5.80 36.27 -18.40
C GLY A 252 5.16 35.10 -17.64
N LEU A 253 3.89 35.25 -17.20
CA LEU A 253 3.16 34.18 -16.54
C LEU A 253 2.79 33.02 -17.48
N TYR A 254 2.37 33.31 -18.71
CA TYR A 254 2.07 32.26 -19.69
C TYR A 254 3.33 31.51 -20.12
N SER A 255 4.46 32.20 -20.30
CA SER A 255 5.75 31.57 -20.58
C SER A 255 6.20 30.67 -19.41
N ARG A 256 6.01 31.10 -18.15
CA ARG A 256 6.24 30.24 -16.98
C ARG A 256 5.33 29.00 -16.99
N ALA A 257 4.04 29.18 -17.26
CA ALA A 257 3.10 28.06 -17.37
C ALA A 257 3.48 27.09 -18.50
N GLN A 258 3.93 27.61 -19.65
CA GLN A 258 4.40 26.82 -20.78
C GLN A 258 5.60 25.96 -20.39
N ARG A 259 6.68 26.54 -19.83
CA ARG A 259 7.88 25.80 -19.42
C ARG A 259 7.56 24.70 -18.40
N LEU A 260 6.70 25.00 -17.41
CA LEU A 260 6.25 24.02 -16.43
C LEU A 260 5.50 22.86 -17.09
N VAL A 261 4.57 23.13 -18.00
CA VAL A 261 3.82 22.07 -18.69
C VAL A 261 4.72 21.28 -19.64
N GLU A 262 5.65 21.91 -20.36
CA GLU A 262 6.66 21.23 -21.17
C GLU A 262 7.50 20.26 -20.32
N SER A 263 7.95 20.72 -19.15
CA SER A 263 8.67 19.87 -18.20
C SER A 263 7.84 18.71 -17.65
N LEU A 264 6.51 18.87 -17.54
CA LEU A 264 5.61 17.78 -17.15
C LEU A 264 5.38 16.76 -18.28
N VAL A 265 5.39 17.21 -19.54
CA VAL A 265 5.28 16.33 -20.72
C VAL A 265 6.47 15.37 -20.80
N THR A 266 7.68 15.83 -20.50
CA THR A 266 8.88 14.96 -20.51
C THR A 266 8.84 13.87 -19.45
N ILE A 267 8.13 14.10 -18.33
CA ILE A 267 7.98 13.12 -17.25
C ILE A 267 6.78 12.18 -17.45
N ALA A 268 5.77 12.57 -18.23
CA ALA A 268 4.53 11.81 -18.35
C ALA A 268 4.76 10.36 -18.82
N GLU A 269 4.14 9.40 -18.13
CA GLU A 269 4.32 7.96 -18.35
C GLU A 269 3.37 7.42 -19.40
N THR A 270 2.09 7.77 -19.30
CA THR A 270 1.05 7.35 -20.23
C THR A 270 0.95 8.31 -21.40
N ASP A 271 0.72 7.78 -22.60
CA ASP A 271 0.51 8.59 -23.80
C ASP A 271 -0.77 9.45 -23.72
N ASP A 272 -1.77 9.00 -22.96
CA ASP A 272 -3.00 9.77 -22.70
C ASP A 272 -2.70 11.08 -21.93
N ASP A 273 -1.93 11.00 -20.83
CA ASP A 273 -1.49 12.18 -20.08
C ASP A 273 -0.67 13.15 -20.95
N ARG A 274 0.22 12.61 -21.79
CA ARG A 274 1.01 13.41 -22.74
C ARG A 274 0.09 14.16 -23.70
N ALA A 275 -0.93 13.50 -24.25
CA ALA A 275 -1.88 14.13 -25.15
C ALA A 275 -2.68 15.25 -24.46
N ILE A 276 -3.12 15.06 -23.21
CA ILE A 276 -3.84 16.08 -22.43
C ILE A 276 -2.96 17.31 -22.18
N LEU A 277 -1.70 17.10 -21.80
CA LEU A 277 -0.74 18.19 -21.55
C LEU A 277 -0.37 18.93 -22.85
N GLN A 278 -0.17 18.21 -23.95
CA GLN A 278 0.07 18.81 -25.27
C GLN A 278 -1.12 19.66 -25.74
N GLN A 279 -2.36 19.20 -25.52
CA GLN A 279 -3.55 20.02 -25.79
C GLN A 279 -3.55 21.32 -24.96
N ARG A 280 -3.08 21.25 -23.70
CA ARG A 280 -2.96 22.44 -22.85
C ARG A 280 -1.88 23.41 -23.37
N LEU A 281 -0.73 22.90 -23.81
CA LEU A 281 0.32 23.71 -24.44
C LEU A 281 -0.19 24.44 -25.68
N ASN A 282 -0.91 23.75 -26.56
CA ASN A 282 -1.50 24.36 -27.75
C ASN A 282 -2.47 25.50 -27.39
N SER A 283 -3.25 25.33 -26.31
CA SER A 283 -4.12 26.40 -25.81
C SER A 283 -3.32 27.61 -25.28
N LEU A 284 -2.20 27.37 -24.58
CA LEU A 284 -1.33 28.43 -24.06
C LEU A 284 -0.61 29.18 -25.19
N GLN A 285 -0.19 28.47 -26.25
CA GLN A 285 0.48 29.08 -27.39
C GLN A 285 -0.36 30.16 -28.07
N ASN A 286 -1.68 29.97 -28.14
CA ASN A 286 -2.59 30.99 -28.69
C ASN A 286 -2.58 32.27 -27.84
N SER A 287 -2.67 32.15 -26.52
CA SER A 287 -2.58 33.30 -25.61
C SER A 287 -1.20 33.96 -25.63
N ILE A 288 -0.13 33.17 -25.75
CA ILE A 288 1.24 33.69 -25.85
C ILE A 288 1.39 34.50 -27.13
N ARG A 289 1.01 33.95 -28.29
CA ARG A 289 1.06 34.66 -29.58
C ARG A 289 0.27 35.97 -29.55
N PHE A 290 -0.89 35.98 -28.92
CA PHE A 290 -1.67 37.20 -28.73
C PHE A 290 -0.93 38.22 -27.86
N CYS A 291 -0.41 37.80 -26.69
CA CYS A 291 0.36 38.67 -25.80
C CYS A 291 1.63 39.18 -26.47
N THR A 292 2.34 38.35 -27.24
CA THR A 292 3.55 38.76 -27.95
C THR A 292 3.23 39.86 -28.94
N TYR A 293 2.14 39.72 -29.71
CA TYR A 293 1.73 40.70 -30.70
C TYR A 293 1.41 42.05 -30.06
N HIS A 294 0.61 42.06 -29.00
CA HIS A 294 0.23 43.28 -28.29
C HIS A 294 1.39 43.90 -27.49
N ALA A 295 2.37 43.10 -27.08
CA ALA A 295 3.53 43.56 -26.34
C ALA A 295 4.70 44.04 -27.23
N LYS A 296 4.65 43.84 -28.56
CA LYS A 296 5.68 44.31 -29.54
C LYS A 296 5.93 45.82 -29.54
N GLY A 297 5.05 46.61 -28.93
CA GLY A 297 5.28 48.05 -28.69
C GLY A 297 6.20 48.34 -27.49
N SER A 298 6.48 47.35 -26.64
CA SER A 298 7.46 47.44 -25.54
C SER A 298 8.72 46.65 -25.91
N VAL A 299 9.88 47.28 -25.75
CA VAL A 299 11.20 46.71 -26.10
C VAL A 299 11.47 45.39 -25.34
N ASP A 300 10.85 45.21 -24.17
CA ASP A 300 11.06 44.08 -23.25
C ASP A 300 10.41 42.75 -23.70
N ALA A 301 9.42 42.77 -24.59
CA ALA A 301 8.57 41.60 -24.84
C ALA A 301 9.25 40.47 -25.64
N ARG A 302 10.22 40.82 -26.50
CA ARG A 302 10.99 39.84 -27.28
C ARG A 302 12.07 39.18 -26.43
N ASP A 303 12.71 39.98 -25.57
CA ASP A 303 13.73 39.51 -24.64
C ASP A 303 13.12 38.66 -23.52
N LEU A 304 11.90 38.95 -23.04
CA LEU A 304 11.21 38.12 -22.04
C LEU A 304 10.86 36.69 -22.51
N LEU A 305 10.72 36.47 -23.82
CA LEU A 305 10.46 35.14 -24.39
C LEU A 305 11.73 34.31 -24.57
N GLN A 306 12.84 34.98 -24.88
CA GLN A 306 14.12 34.35 -25.25
C GLN A 306 15.16 34.39 -24.13
N ALA A 307 14.96 35.20 -23.09
CA ALA A 307 15.82 35.20 -21.93
C ALA A 307 15.71 33.84 -21.22
N PRO A 308 16.79 33.04 -21.19
CA PRO A 308 16.86 31.93 -20.26
C PRO A 308 16.72 32.54 -18.87
N ASN A 309 15.76 32.01 -18.11
CA ASN A 309 15.55 32.49 -16.76
C ASN A 309 16.32 31.49 -15.92
N ASP A 310 17.64 31.64 -15.88
CA ASP A 310 18.58 30.65 -15.34
C ASP A 310 18.13 30.17 -13.95
N GLN A 311 17.56 31.07 -13.14
CA GLN A 311 17.00 30.74 -11.83
C GLN A 311 15.79 29.80 -11.91
N LEU A 312 14.84 30.09 -12.81
CA LEU A 312 13.68 29.23 -13.02
C LEU A 312 14.12 27.87 -13.58
N ASP A 313 15.05 27.86 -14.54
CA ASP A 313 15.47 26.64 -15.22
C ASP A 313 16.24 25.71 -14.25
N VAL A 314 17.06 26.26 -13.35
CA VAL A 314 17.67 25.50 -12.23
C VAL A 314 16.62 24.99 -11.24
N MET A 315 15.63 25.81 -10.88
CA MET A 315 14.52 25.37 -10.00
C MET A 315 13.66 24.28 -10.64
N LEU A 316 13.51 24.29 -11.96
CA LEU A 316 12.79 23.26 -12.69
C LEU A 316 13.61 21.98 -12.72
N GLN A 317 14.88 22.04 -13.07
CA GLN A 317 15.78 20.86 -13.08
C GLN A 317 15.82 20.17 -11.71
N THR A 318 15.97 20.93 -10.62
CA THR A 318 15.93 20.38 -9.26
C THR A 318 14.59 19.69 -8.93
N LYS A 319 13.45 20.25 -9.35
CA LYS A 319 12.15 19.59 -9.20
C LYS A 319 12.01 18.34 -10.08
N LEU A 320 12.57 18.36 -11.29
CA LEU A 320 12.58 17.20 -12.19
C LEU A 320 13.39 16.04 -11.60
N ASP A 321 14.58 16.33 -11.07
CA ASP A 321 15.43 15.34 -10.43
C ASP A 321 14.80 14.83 -9.12
N ALA A 322 14.12 15.69 -8.38
CA ALA A 322 13.31 15.26 -7.23
C ALA A 322 12.20 14.28 -7.65
N ILE A 323 11.42 14.57 -8.70
CA ILE A 323 10.38 13.67 -9.22
C ILE A 323 10.98 12.33 -9.67
N ARG A 324 12.14 12.35 -10.35
CA ARG A 324 12.86 11.14 -10.77
C ARG A 324 13.30 10.31 -9.57
N SER A 325 13.91 10.93 -8.56
CA SER A 325 14.35 10.24 -7.35
C SER A 325 13.18 9.68 -6.53
N GLU A 326 12.06 10.42 -6.41
CA GLU A 326 10.83 9.94 -5.77
C GLU A 326 10.26 8.73 -6.51
N ARG A 327 10.30 8.76 -7.84
CA ARG A 327 9.88 7.64 -8.70
C ARG A 327 10.79 6.44 -8.55
N GLU A 328 12.11 6.62 -8.58
CA GLU A 328 13.07 5.54 -8.38
C GLU A 328 12.90 4.91 -7.00
N ALA A 329 12.73 5.73 -5.95
CA ALA A 329 12.44 5.24 -4.60
C ALA A 329 11.12 4.46 -4.55
N HIS A 330 10.06 4.93 -5.22
CA HIS A 330 8.79 4.22 -5.31
C HIS A 330 8.93 2.90 -6.07
N LEU A 331 9.66 2.89 -7.19
CA LEU A 331 9.93 1.66 -7.96
C LEU A 331 10.79 0.67 -7.17
N VAL A 332 11.78 1.12 -6.39
CA VAL A 332 12.61 0.27 -5.53
C VAL A 332 11.83 -0.26 -4.32
N ALA A 333 10.92 0.54 -3.75
CA ALA A 333 10.01 0.08 -2.70
C ALA A 333 9.07 -1.01 -3.22
N HIS A 334 8.53 -0.84 -4.43
CA HIS A 334 7.61 -1.78 -5.08
C HIS A 334 8.29 -2.87 -5.93
N ALA A 335 9.61 -2.83 -6.09
CA ALA A 335 10.40 -3.89 -6.70
C ALA A 335 10.42 -5.06 -5.71
N VAL A 336 9.64 -6.07 -6.04
CA VAL A 336 9.42 -7.31 -5.29
C VAL A 336 10.73 -7.89 -4.76
N ASP A 337 10.90 -7.92 -3.44
CA ASP A 337 11.88 -8.80 -2.80
C ASP A 337 11.28 -10.21 -2.85
N TYR A 338 11.97 -11.14 -3.49
CA TYR A 338 11.58 -12.54 -3.54
C TYR A 338 12.40 -13.32 -2.50
N VAL A 339 11.80 -14.38 -1.96
CA VAL A 339 12.48 -15.37 -1.13
C VAL A 339 12.56 -16.67 -1.92
N GLU A 340 13.76 -17.25 -2.04
CA GLU A 340 13.94 -18.57 -2.65
C GLU A 340 13.72 -19.66 -1.59
N PHE A 341 12.71 -20.51 -1.79
CA PHE A 341 12.38 -21.62 -0.89
C PHE A 341 11.91 -22.83 -1.71
N ALA A 342 12.46 -24.02 -1.42
CA ALA A 342 12.15 -25.27 -2.14
C ALA A 342 12.26 -25.19 -3.68
N GLY A 343 13.23 -24.40 -4.18
CA GLY A 343 13.40 -24.15 -5.62
C GLY A 343 12.37 -23.22 -6.24
N GLN A 344 11.50 -22.59 -5.44
CA GLN A 344 10.50 -21.61 -5.86
C GLN A 344 10.88 -20.21 -5.40
N ARG A 345 10.70 -19.22 -6.28
CA ARG A 345 10.81 -17.79 -5.93
C ARG A 345 9.46 -17.29 -5.44
N ILE A 346 9.36 -17.03 -4.14
CA ILE A 346 8.15 -16.54 -3.49
C ILE A 346 8.20 -15.01 -3.43
N PRO A 347 7.30 -14.29 -4.13
CA PRO A 347 7.30 -12.84 -4.12
C PRO A 347 6.75 -12.28 -2.80
N ILE A 348 7.42 -11.30 -2.20
CA ILE A 348 6.90 -10.55 -1.06
C ILE A 348 6.17 -9.31 -1.57
N LEU A 349 4.87 -9.23 -1.29
CA LEU A 349 3.96 -8.21 -1.86
C LEU A 349 3.58 -7.09 -0.87
N SER A 350 3.96 -7.22 0.40
CA SER A 350 3.64 -6.27 1.46
C SER A 350 4.91 -5.80 2.16
N ASP A 351 5.06 -4.48 2.32
CA ASP A 351 6.22 -3.86 2.98
C ASP A 351 6.35 -4.27 4.46
N ALA A 352 5.23 -4.44 5.15
CA ALA A 352 5.21 -4.92 6.53
C ALA A 352 5.72 -6.36 6.63
N VAL A 353 5.37 -7.22 5.67
CA VAL A 353 5.87 -8.60 5.60
C VAL A 353 7.33 -8.62 5.17
N LYS A 354 7.73 -7.76 4.22
CA LYS A 354 9.11 -7.62 3.74
C LYS A 354 10.06 -7.28 4.88
N THR A 355 9.78 -6.19 5.60
CA THR A 355 10.60 -5.77 6.75
C THR A 355 10.71 -6.84 7.84
N ALA A 356 9.62 -7.55 8.15
CA ALA A 356 9.62 -8.60 9.16
C ALA A 356 10.41 -9.85 8.70
N ILE A 357 10.27 -10.26 7.44
CA ILE A 357 10.98 -11.42 6.88
C ILE A 357 12.47 -11.13 6.72
N THR A 358 12.87 -9.96 6.23
CA THR A 358 14.30 -9.60 6.11
C THR A 358 14.99 -9.65 7.47
N ARG A 359 14.38 -9.07 8.51
CA ARG A 359 14.88 -9.15 9.89
C ARG A 359 15.01 -10.59 10.39
N ALA A 360 14.03 -11.44 10.08
CA ALA A 360 14.07 -12.84 10.47
C ALA A 360 15.21 -13.58 9.75
N ILE A 361 15.37 -13.40 8.44
CA ILE A 361 16.44 -14.02 7.63
C ILE A 361 17.81 -13.59 8.15
N ASP A 362 18.02 -12.30 8.38
CA ASP A 362 19.30 -11.77 8.88
C ASP A 362 19.65 -12.39 10.23
N SER A 363 18.68 -12.50 11.15
CA SER A 363 18.90 -13.13 12.45
C SER A 363 19.20 -14.64 12.35
N CYS A 364 18.49 -15.36 11.46
CA CYS A 364 18.70 -16.80 11.25
C CYS A 364 20.03 -17.13 10.58
N SER A 365 20.53 -16.25 9.68
CA SER A 365 21.80 -16.46 8.97
C SER A 365 23.01 -16.54 9.90
N GLY A 366 22.93 -15.92 11.08
CA GLY A 366 23.98 -15.94 12.11
C GLY A 366 23.95 -17.15 13.04
N VAL A 367 22.98 -18.07 12.90
CA VAL A 367 22.79 -19.19 13.84
C VAL A 367 23.67 -20.38 13.48
N ASN A 368 24.66 -20.66 14.33
CA ASN A 368 25.61 -21.77 14.24
C ASN A 368 25.60 -22.64 15.52
N ASP A 369 26.30 -23.77 15.50
CA ASP A 369 26.39 -24.74 16.60
C ASP A 369 27.07 -24.17 17.88
N ALA A 370 27.72 -23.00 17.78
CA ALA A 370 28.34 -22.26 18.90
C ALA A 370 27.49 -21.08 19.41
N THR A 371 26.27 -20.89 18.91
CA THR A 371 25.49 -19.70 19.27
C THR A 371 24.92 -19.74 20.69
N PRO A 372 25.02 -18.62 21.43
CA PRO A 372 24.52 -18.56 22.79
C PRO A 372 22.98 -18.51 22.79
N LEU A 373 22.37 -19.10 23.82
CA LEU A 373 20.90 -19.21 23.94
C LEU A 373 20.14 -17.88 23.77
N PRO A 374 20.61 -16.72 24.28
CA PRO A 374 19.92 -15.45 24.08
C PRO A 374 19.77 -15.04 22.62
N ALA A 375 20.77 -15.30 21.77
CA ALA A 375 20.70 -14.99 20.35
C ALA A 375 19.64 -15.85 19.64
N ILE A 376 19.54 -17.14 20.02
CA ILE A 376 18.50 -18.05 19.51
C ILE A 376 17.09 -17.56 19.88
N LEU A 377 16.91 -17.03 21.10
CA LEU A 377 15.62 -16.47 21.53
C LEU A 377 15.22 -15.25 20.69
N THR A 378 16.17 -14.35 20.40
CA THR A 378 15.88 -13.20 19.52
C THR A 378 15.48 -13.62 18.10
N CYS A 379 16.05 -14.72 17.59
CA CYS A 379 15.63 -15.29 16.30
C CYS A 379 14.18 -15.78 16.35
N PHE A 380 13.76 -16.43 17.45
CA PHE A 380 12.36 -16.85 17.61
C PHE A 380 11.40 -15.67 17.68
N ASP A 381 11.76 -14.61 18.40
CA ASP A 381 10.94 -13.39 18.47
C ASP A 381 10.75 -12.77 17.08
N ASN A 382 11.82 -12.70 16.28
CA ASN A 382 11.77 -12.19 14.91
C ASN A 382 10.94 -13.10 13.97
N LEU A 383 11.08 -14.42 14.09
CA LEU A 383 10.29 -15.39 13.31
C LEU A 383 8.80 -15.34 13.68
N ASP A 384 8.47 -15.16 14.97
CA ASP A 384 7.09 -15.05 15.43
C ASP A 384 6.48 -13.69 15.03
N ALA A 385 7.27 -12.61 15.02
CA ALA A 385 6.86 -11.33 14.43
C ALA A 385 6.56 -11.45 12.92
N ALA A 386 7.42 -12.14 12.16
CA ALA A 386 7.19 -12.42 10.74
C ALA A 386 5.93 -13.24 10.51
N ARG A 387 5.72 -14.32 11.29
CA ARG A 387 4.50 -15.13 11.25
C ARG A 387 3.25 -14.31 11.56
N SER A 388 3.32 -13.43 12.57
CA SER A 388 2.23 -12.53 12.95
C SER A 388 1.87 -11.56 11.81
N ALA A 389 2.88 -10.95 11.18
CA ALA A 389 2.68 -10.04 10.05
C ALA A 389 2.04 -10.74 8.83
N ILE A 390 2.47 -11.96 8.53
CA ILE A 390 1.88 -12.78 7.46
C ILE A 390 0.41 -13.12 7.79
N ASN A 391 0.12 -13.55 9.02
CA ASN A 391 -1.24 -13.88 9.44
C ASN A 391 -2.17 -12.66 9.45
N ALA A 392 -1.68 -11.49 9.89
CA ALA A 392 -2.43 -10.23 9.84
C ALA A 392 -2.76 -9.86 8.38
N SER A 393 -1.83 -10.11 7.45
CA SER A 393 -2.06 -9.91 6.02
C SER A 393 -3.10 -10.90 5.48
N LEU A 394 -2.99 -12.19 5.81
CA LEU A 394 -3.97 -13.21 5.39
C LEU A 394 -5.39 -12.97 5.92
N ALA A 395 -5.51 -12.43 7.15
CA ALA A 395 -6.79 -12.11 7.78
C ALA A 395 -7.43 -10.83 7.22
N SER A 396 -6.68 -9.97 6.54
CA SER A 396 -7.21 -8.73 5.97
C SER A 396 -8.19 -9.03 4.83
N PRO A 397 -9.41 -8.46 4.84
CA PRO A 397 -10.41 -8.66 3.79
C PRO A 397 -9.99 -8.06 2.45
N ASP A 398 -9.06 -7.09 2.46
CA ASP A 398 -8.59 -6.38 1.27
C ASP A 398 -7.51 -7.17 0.49
N THR A 399 -7.09 -8.34 0.98
CA THR A 399 -6.10 -9.15 0.27
C THR A 399 -6.70 -9.84 -0.96
N PRO A 400 -6.16 -9.62 -2.17
CA PRO A 400 -6.63 -10.29 -3.35
C PRO A 400 -6.31 -11.79 -3.27
N SER A 401 -7.18 -12.64 -3.82
CA SER A 401 -7.03 -14.10 -3.75
C SER A 401 -5.70 -14.60 -4.33
N ALA A 402 -5.14 -13.89 -5.30
CA ALA A 402 -3.84 -14.18 -5.89
C ALA A 402 -2.68 -14.07 -4.88
N ASN A 403 -2.80 -13.21 -3.87
CA ASN A 403 -1.76 -12.96 -2.88
C ASN A 403 -1.82 -13.96 -1.71
N ARG A 404 -2.89 -14.76 -1.59
CA ARG A 404 -3.01 -15.75 -0.50
C ARG A 404 -2.05 -16.93 -0.67
N ALA A 405 -1.87 -17.42 -1.89
CA ALA A 405 -0.93 -18.50 -2.20
C ALA A 405 0.53 -18.15 -1.80
N PRO A 406 1.11 -17.01 -2.24
CA PRO A 406 2.47 -16.65 -1.83
C PRO A 406 2.58 -16.41 -0.32
N LEU A 407 1.57 -15.84 0.34
CA LEU A 407 1.55 -15.69 1.80
C LEU A 407 1.55 -17.05 2.53
N GLN A 408 0.85 -18.05 2.01
CA GLN A 408 0.88 -19.42 2.55
C GLN A 408 2.26 -20.07 2.36
N SER A 409 2.88 -19.89 1.19
CA SER A 409 4.25 -20.35 0.94
C SER A 409 5.27 -19.65 1.84
N LEU A 410 5.11 -18.34 2.10
CA LEU A 410 5.93 -17.61 3.09
C LEU A 410 5.74 -18.13 4.51
N LEU A 411 4.53 -18.55 4.88
CA LEU A 411 4.27 -19.16 6.18
C LEU A 411 4.97 -20.53 6.30
N GLN A 412 4.96 -21.33 5.23
CA GLN A 412 5.73 -22.57 5.17
C GLN A 412 7.24 -22.30 5.30
N PHE A 413 7.76 -21.28 4.62
CA PHE A 413 9.16 -20.84 4.76
C PHE A 413 9.50 -20.46 6.22
N VAL A 414 8.71 -19.60 6.85
CA VAL A 414 8.94 -19.20 8.26
C VAL A 414 8.84 -20.40 9.20
N SER A 415 7.92 -21.34 8.94
CA SER A 415 7.81 -22.57 9.73
C SER A 415 9.05 -23.47 9.60
N HIS A 416 9.61 -23.57 8.39
CA HIS A 416 10.83 -24.31 8.13
C HIS A 416 12.04 -23.65 8.81
N ALA A 417 12.18 -22.33 8.70
CA ALA A 417 13.21 -21.57 9.39
C ALA A 417 13.10 -21.68 10.93
N LYS A 418 11.88 -21.79 11.46
CA LYS A 418 11.68 -22.06 12.90
C LYS A 418 12.13 -23.46 13.28
N ALA A 419 11.86 -24.46 12.44
CA ALA A 419 12.29 -25.84 12.68
C ALA A 419 13.83 -25.97 12.67
N THR A 420 14.51 -25.30 11.73
CA THR A 420 15.98 -25.32 11.64
C THR A 420 16.63 -24.73 12.89
N VAL A 421 16.18 -23.56 13.35
CA VAL A 421 16.67 -22.90 14.57
C VAL A 421 16.33 -23.72 15.82
N THR A 422 15.16 -24.36 15.86
CA THR A 422 14.78 -25.27 16.96
C THR A 422 15.70 -26.49 17.05
N LEU A 423 16.07 -27.06 15.91
CA LEU A 423 17.01 -28.17 15.84
C LEU A 423 18.39 -27.75 16.35
N GLN A 424 18.91 -26.60 15.91
CA GLN A 424 20.18 -26.05 16.40
C GLN A 424 20.17 -25.82 17.91
N ARG A 425 19.07 -25.27 18.45
CA ARG A 425 18.90 -25.14 19.91
C ARG A 425 19.01 -26.50 20.61
N ASN A 426 18.34 -27.52 20.10
CA ASN A 426 18.35 -28.86 20.70
C ASN A 426 19.74 -29.51 20.62
N LEU A 427 20.50 -29.28 19.54
CA LEU A 427 21.90 -29.70 19.43
C LEU A 427 22.78 -29.01 20.48
N ASN A 428 22.63 -27.71 20.68
CA ASN A 428 23.39 -26.96 21.69
C ASN A 428 23.05 -27.42 23.12
N LEU A 429 21.77 -27.70 23.38
CA LEU A 429 21.32 -28.28 24.66
C LEU A 429 21.92 -29.68 24.88
N TYR A 430 21.98 -30.52 23.85
CA TYR A 430 22.64 -31.82 23.94
C TYR A 430 24.12 -31.68 24.28
N ALA A 431 24.83 -30.75 23.62
CA ALA A 431 26.24 -30.50 23.89
C ALA A 431 26.52 -30.03 25.33
N GLN A 432 25.61 -29.22 25.91
CA GLN A 432 25.69 -28.79 27.30
C GLN A 432 25.44 -29.95 28.28
N LEU A 433 24.38 -30.73 28.05
CA LEU A 433 24.04 -31.89 28.89
C LEU A 433 25.09 -33.01 28.79
N ALA A 434 25.78 -33.14 27.67
CA ALA A 434 26.84 -34.13 27.50
C ALA A 434 28.03 -33.89 28.45
N GLN A 435 28.21 -32.69 29.00
CA GLN A 435 29.26 -32.38 29.98
C GLN A 435 28.96 -32.95 31.36
N ALA A 436 27.67 -33.07 31.73
CA ALA A 436 27.20 -33.65 32.99
C ALA A 436 26.10 -34.68 32.68
N PRO A 437 26.46 -35.94 32.38
CA PRO A 437 25.57 -36.86 31.69
C PRO A 437 24.46 -37.42 32.58
N ASN A 438 23.28 -36.82 32.49
CA ASN A 438 22.02 -37.42 32.97
C ASN A 438 21.38 -38.24 31.85
N ALA A 439 21.37 -39.57 31.99
CA ALA A 439 20.90 -40.49 30.95
C ALA A 439 19.43 -40.22 30.51
N ASN A 440 18.55 -39.91 31.47
CA ASN A 440 17.14 -39.60 31.20
C ASN A 440 16.97 -38.31 30.40
N GLU A 441 17.69 -37.24 30.77
CA GLU A 441 17.60 -35.94 30.10
C GLU A 441 18.19 -36.01 28.69
N LEU A 442 19.31 -36.72 28.54
CA LEU A 442 19.93 -36.95 27.23
C LEU A 442 19.02 -37.75 26.30
N ALA A 443 18.32 -38.78 26.80
CA ALA A 443 17.34 -39.52 26.00
C ALA A 443 16.23 -38.61 25.46
N VAL A 444 15.63 -37.78 26.34
CA VAL A 444 14.57 -36.82 25.95
C VAL A 444 15.06 -35.80 24.92
N VAL A 445 16.27 -35.27 25.08
CA VAL A 445 16.82 -34.31 24.12
C VAL A 445 17.13 -35.00 22.78
N THR A 446 17.65 -36.23 22.77
CA THR A 446 17.86 -36.98 21.53
C THR A 446 16.56 -37.29 20.79
N ASP A 447 15.46 -37.57 21.51
CA ASP A 447 14.14 -37.74 20.90
C ASP A 447 13.68 -36.45 20.20
N LYS A 448 13.81 -35.30 20.87
CA LYS A 448 13.46 -34.00 20.28
C LYS A 448 14.32 -33.64 19.06
N ILE A 449 15.59 -34.06 19.03
CA ILE A 449 16.47 -33.88 17.87
C ILE A 449 15.98 -34.75 16.70
N LEU A 450 15.64 -36.01 16.96
CA LEU A 450 15.13 -36.92 15.93
C LEU A 450 13.78 -36.47 15.38
N ASP A 451 12.87 -35.98 16.22
CA ASP A 451 11.59 -35.41 15.77
C ASP A 451 11.80 -34.15 14.91
N GLY A 452 12.76 -33.30 15.30
CA GLY A 452 13.18 -32.16 14.49
C GLY A 452 13.73 -32.59 13.12
N LEU A 453 14.61 -33.59 13.09
CA LEU A 453 15.18 -34.13 11.85
C LEU A 453 14.11 -34.74 10.93
N ARG A 454 13.10 -35.44 11.48
CA ARG A 454 11.97 -35.99 10.70
C ARG A 454 11.11 -34.91 10.04
N SER A 455 11.02 -33.73 10.65
CA SER A 455 10.28 -32.59 10.12
C SER A 455 11.04 -31.79 9.05
N MET A 456 12.34 -32.06 8.89
CA MET A 456 13.20 -31.42 7.91
C MET A 456 13.24 -32.23 6.60
N ASP A 457 13.49 -31.56 5.48
CA ASP A 457 13.62 -32.25 4.20
C ASP A 457 14.82 -33.21 4.23
N PRO A 458 14.64 -34.50 3.90
CA PRO A 458 15.68 -35.53 3.99
C PRO A 458 16.80 -35.34 2.96
N ARG A 459 16.65 -34.40 2.01
CA ARG A 459 17.65 -34.07 0.99
C ARG A 459 18.76 -33.16 1.51
N HIS A 460 18.67 -32.67 2.75
CA HIS A 460 19.71 -31.84 3.34
C HIS A 460 20.90 -32.71 3.78
N ALA A 461 22.11 -32.39 3.33
CA ALA A 461 23.32 -33.14 3.66
C ALA A 461 23.53 -33.34 5.18
N ARG A 462 23.13 -32.37 6.01
CA ARG A 462 23.18 -32.47 7.48
C ARG A 462 22.23 -33.54 8.05
N HIS A 463 21.14 -33.88 7.36
CA HIS A 463 20.19 -34.90 7.82
C HIS A 463 20.81 -36.30 7.77
N ASP A 464 21.47 -36.64 6.66
CA ASP A 464 22.06 -37.97 6.44
C ASP A 464 23.17 -38.30 7.44
N GLU A 465 23.91 -37.28 7.91
CA GLU A 465 24.94 -37.46 8.94
C GLU A 465 24.35 -37.53 10.35
N LEU A 466 23.40 -36.64 10.69
CA LEU A 466 22.91 -36.49 12.06
C LEU A 466 21.87 -37.54 12.43
N PHE A 467 21.00 -37.95 11.51
CA PHE A 467 19.91 -38.89 11.79
C PHE A 467 20.41 -40.25 12.34
N PRO A 468 21.30 -40.99 11.66
CA PRO A 468 21.79 -42.26 12.18
C PRO A 468 22.60 -42.09 13.47
N LEU A 469 23.35 -40.99 13.60
CA LEU A 469 24.12 -40.66 14.80
C LEU A 469 23.22 -40.50 16.02
N TYR A 470 22.16 -39.69 15.91
CA TYR A 470 21.24 -39.43 17.01
C TYR A 470 20.30 -40.62 17.28
N GLN A 471 20.05 -41.49 16.30
CA GLN A 471 19.37 -42.76 16.50
C GLN A 471 20.20 -43.72 17.37
N ALA A 472 21.50 -43.84 17.10
CA ALA A 472 22.40 -44.66 17.90
C ALA A 472 22.59 -44.08 19.33
N ARG A 473 22.74 -42.76 19.45
CA ARG A 473 22.82 -42.06 20.75
C ARG A 473 21.56 -42.21 21.58
N ARG A 474 20.38 -42.18 20.96
CA ARG A 474 19.11 -42.47 21.65
C ARG A 474 19.13 -43.86 22.27
N ALA A 475 19.49 -44.89 21.50
CA ALA A 475 19.57 -46.26 22.00
C ALA A 475 20.57 -46.40 23.16
N LEU A 476 21.70 -45.69 23.10
CA LEU A 476 22.69 -45.62 24.17
C LEU A 476 22.11 -45.01 25.46
N HIS A 477 21.48 -43.84 25.36
CA HIS A 477 20.97 -43.12 26.53
C HIS A 477 19.74 -43.81 27.15
N VAL A 478 18.84 -44.36 26.33
CA VAL A 478 17.71 -45.19 26.79
C VAL A 478 18.22 -46.44 27.50
N GLY A 479 19.23 -47.13 26.96
CA GLY A 479 19.84 -48.28 27.61
C GLY A 479 20.45 -47.94 28.98
N ARG A 480 21.13 -46.78 29.09
CA ARG A 480 21.69 -46.30 30.37
C ARG A 480 20.60 -45.89 31.38
N ALA A 481 19.51 -45.29 30.92
CA ALA A 481 18.35 -44.97 31.75
C ALA A 481 17.72 -46.23 32.34
N LEU A 482 17.50 -47.27 31.53
CA LEU A 482 16.96 -48.56 31.98
C LEU A 482 17.90 -49.29 32.93
N LEU A 483 19.22 -49.13 32.77
CA LEU A 483 20.21 -49.65 33.70
C LEU A 483 20.05 -49.01 35.09
N GLN A 484 19.79 -47.70 35.16
CA GLN A 484 19.49 -47.01 36.43
C GLN A 484 18.18 -47.52 37.08
N GLN A 485 17.20 -47.93 36.25
CA GLN A 485 15.92 -48.49 36.69
C GLN A 485 15.99 -49.99 37.04
N LYS A 486 17.15 -50.64 36.88
CA LYS A 486 17.39 -52.08 37.11
C LYS A 486 16.68 -53.03 36.13
N GLU A 487 16.23 -52.54 34.98
CA GLU A 487 15.67 -53.37 33.90
C GLU A 487 16.78 -53.89 32.98
N PHE A 488 17.57 -54.84 33.47
CA PHE A 488 18.83 -55.23 32.82
C PHE A 488 18.68 -55.92 31.46
N ALA A 489 17.59 -56.69 31.25
CA ALA A 489 17.34 -57.37 29.98
C ALA A 489 17.01 -56.38 28.85
N ALA A 490 16.13 -55.41 29.11
CA ALA A 490 15.79 -54.35 28.17
C ALA A 490 16.99 -53.42 27.93
N ALA A 491 17.71 -53.06 29.00
CA ALA A 491 18.94 -52.27 28.90
C ALA A 491 19.99 -52.94 27.99
N HIS A 492 20.21 -54.25 28.14
CA HIS A 492 21.15 -55.00 27.30
C HIS A 492 20.81 -54.92 25.82
N HIS A 493 19.53 -55.11 25.47
CA HIS A 493 19.06 -55.04 24.08
C HIS A 493 19.33 -53.67 23.45
N TYR A 494 18.96 -52.57 24.12
CA TYR A 494 19.18 -51.22 23.58
C TYR A 494 20.67 -50.86 23.47
N LEU A 495 21.51 -51.32 24.40
CA LEU A 495 22.96 -51.09 24.35
C LEU A 495 23.65 -51.88 23.23
N GLN A 496 23.21 -53.12 22.97
CA GLN A 496 23.67 -53.89 21.81
C GLN A 496 23.25 -53.23 20.49
N LEU A 497 22.00 -52.77 20.41
CA LEU A 497 21.49 -52.03 19.26
C LEU A 497 22.29 -50.74 19.03
N ALA A 498 22.62 -50.00 20.09
CA ALA A 498 23.47 -48.81 19.97
C ALA A 498 24.84 -49.16 19.37
N ALA A 499 25.50 -50.19 19.90
CA ALA A 499 26.83 -50.64 19.45
C ALA A 499 26.85 -51.13 17.99
N SER A 500 25.74 -51.66 17.47
CA SER A 500 25.62 -52.06 16.07
C SER A 500 25.24 -50.93 15.12
N THR A 501 24.61 -49.86 15.62
CA THR A 501 24.08 -48.75 14.79
C THR A 501 25.10 -47.63 14.61
N PHE A 502 26.05 -47.47 15.53
CA PHE A 502 27.12 -46.47 15.38
C PHE A 502 28.05 -46.77 14.19
N ALA A 503 28.42 -45.72 13.46
CA ALA A 503 29.47 -45.79 12.44
C ALA A 503 30.84 -46.17 13.07
N PRO A 504 31.71 -46.89 12.35
CA PRO A 504 32.97 -47.42 12.89
C PRO A 504 33.92 -46.33 13.41
N ASP A 505 33.82 -45.11 12.89
CA ASP A 505 34.65 -43.97 13.29
C ASP A 505 34.37 -43.49 14.73
N ARG A 506 33.27 -43.93 15.35
CA ARG A 506 32.86 -43.56 16.72
C ARG A 506 33.26 -44.62 17.75
N ALA A 507 34.51 -45.07 17.70
CA ALA A 507 35.05 -46.14 18.55
C ALA A 507 34.77 -45.93 20.05
N GLN A 508 34.97 -44.72 20.58
CA GLN A 508 34.73 -44.41 22.00
C GLN A 508 33.27 -44.62 22.44
N GLU A 509 32.30 -44.21 21.61
CA GLU A 509 30.87 -44.39 21.92
C GLU A 509 30.50 -45.88 21.83
N ILE A 510 31.03 -46.60 20.82
CA ILE A 510 30.85 -48.05 20.64
C ILE A 510 31.40 -48.84 21.83
N ASP A 511 32.63 -48.54 22.26
CA ASP A 511 33.27 -49.23 23.39
C ASP A 511 32.51 -48.99 24.69
N SER A 512 32.02 -47.76 24.88
CA SER A 512 31.18 -47.43 26.04
C SER A 512 29.85 -48.20 26.04
N ALA A 513 29.24 -48.40 24.88
CA ALA A 513 28.00 -49.16 24.71
C ALA A 513 28.23 -50.65 24.98
N ARG A 514 29.32 -51.21 24.43
CA ARG A 514 29.70 -52.62 24.60
C ARG A 514 30.05 -52.94 26.06
N ALA A 515 30.81 -52.07 26.72
CA ALA A 515 31.15 -52.23 28.14
C ALA A 515 29.89 -52.27 29.01
N ALA A 516 28.95 -51.34 28.80
CA ALA A 516 27.67 -51.33 29.51
C ALA A 516 26.80 -52.55 29.17
N ALA A 517 26.79 -53.03 27.93
CA ALA A 517 26.05 -54.22 27.53
C ALA A 517 26.59 -55.49 28.22
N VAL A 518 27.91 -55.64 28.33
CA VAL A 518 28.55 -56.75 29.05
C VAL A 518 28.19 -56.70 30.53
N GLN A 519 28.19 -55.51 31.13
CA GLN A 519 27.75 -55.31 32.52
C GLN A 519 26.30 -55.78 32.71
N CYS A 520 25.36 -55.36 31.84
CA CYS A 520 23.97 -55.82 31.91
C CYS A 520 23.85 -57.35 31.76
N ARG A 521 24.62 -57.97 30.84
CA ARG A 521 24.60 -59.42 30.64
C ARG A 521 25.04 -60.18 31.90
N ALA A 522 26.08 -59.70 32.57
CA ALA A 522 26.54 -60.27 33.83
C ALA A 522 25.47 -60.13 34.94
N LEU A 523 24.81 -58.98 35.04
CA LEU A 523 23.73 -58.73 36.00
C LEU A 523 22.50 -59.62 35.75
N VAL A 524 22.11 -59.83 34.49
CA VAL A 524 21.03 -60.76 34.11
C VAL A 524 21.39 -62.20 34.48
N ALA A 525 22.62 -62.64 34.21
CA ALA A 525 23.08 -63.98 34.56
C ALA A 525 23.08 -64.23 36.08
N MET A 526 23.38 -63.20 36.89
CA MET A 526 23.28 -63.29 38.36
C MET A 526 21.82 -63.39 38.84
N GLN A 527 20.89 -62.67 38.19
CA GLN A 527 19.45 -62.78 38.50
C GLN A 527 18.84 -64.13 38.10
N GLN A 528 19.43 -64.83 37.13
CA GLN A 528 18.96 -66.12 36.60
C GLN A 528 19.55 -67.35 37.33
N SER A 529 20.27 -67.18 38.43
CA SER A 529 20.58 -68.31 39.33
C SER A 529 19.26 -68.89 39.90
N PRO A 530 19.09 -70.22 39.95
CA PRO A 530 17.75 -70.80 40.06
C PRO A 530 17.19 -70.66 41.48
N PRO A 531 15.95 -70.14 41.62
CA PRO A 531 14.99 -70.79 42.48
C PRO A 531 13.83 -71.36 41.67
N THR A 532 13.44 -72.55 42.11
CA THR A 532 12.28 -73.40 41.83
C THR A 532 11.12 -72.80 41.02
N ALA A 533 10.74 -73.55 39.99
CA ALA A 533 9.64 -73.30 39.07
C ALA A 533 8.25 -73.17 39.72
N THR A 534 7.42 -72.26 39.17
CA THR A 534 5.95 -72.40 39.05
C THR A 534 5.46 -71.59 37.83
N PRO A 535 4.39 -72.02 37.12
CA PRO A 535 4.11 -71.53 35.77
C PRO A 535 2.96 -70.50 35.66
N ALA A 536 3.12 -69.63 34.65
CA ALA A 536 2.15 -69.05 33.71
C ALA A 536 0.78 -68.50 34.19
N SER A 537 0.56 -67.22 33.88
CA SER A 537 -0.78 -66.62 33.71
C SER A 537 -0.87 -65.82 32.40
N SER A 538 -1.48 -66.47 31.41
CA SER A 538 -2.58 -65.98 30.55
C SER A 538 -2.49 -64.59 29.90
N VAL A 539 -2.34 -64.62 28.58
CA VAL A 539 -2.54 -63.52 27.62
C VAL A 539 -4.04 -63.42 27.31
N ASP A 540 -4.65 -62.27 27.58
CA ASP A 540 -6.02 -61.97 27.15
C ASP A 540 -6.03 -61.61 25.66
N ALA A 541 -6.71 -62.46 24.89
CA ALA A 541 -6.98 -62.27 23.48
C ALA A 541 -8.29 -61.49 23.29
N THR A 542 -8.21 -60.24 22.87
CA THR A 542 -9.33 -59.53 22.22
C THR A 542 -8.80 -58.60 21.11
N THR A 543 -8.41 -59.21 20.01
CA THR A 543 -8.18 -58.49 18.74
C THR A 543 -8.77 -59.31 17.61
N VAL A 544 -9.94 -58.88 17.12
CA VAL A 544 -10.31 -59.10 15.72
C VAL A 544 -9.89 -57.82 14.99
N PRO A 545 -8.99 -57.91 13.98
CA PRO A 545 -8.51 -56.75 13.25
C PRO A 545 -9.61 -56.08 12.42
N LEU A 546 -9.48 -54.76 12.22
CA LEU A 546 -10.49 -53.91 11.58
C LEU A 546 -10.83 -54.32 10.13
N CYS A 547 -9.94 -55.04 9.44
CA CYS A 547 -10.20 -55.60 8.11
C CYS A 547 -11.31 -56.65 8.10
N ASP A 548 -11.56 -57.31 9.24
CA ASP A 548 -12.55 -58.39 9.35
C ASP A 548 -13.92 -57.90 9.85
N ARG A 549 -14.12 -56.56 9.95
CA ARG A 549 -15.39 -55.92 10.40
C ARG A 549 -15.90 -54.84 9.44
N LEU A 550 -15.50 -54.89 8.17
CA LEU A 550 -15.94 -53.95 7.12
C LEU A 550 -17.44 -54.04 6.80
N ASP A 551 -18.09 -55.14 7.16
CA ASP A 551 -19.51 -55.41 6.88
C ASP A 551 -20.47 -54.86 7.97
N GLU A 552 -19.95 -54.35 9.08
CA GLU A 552 -20.75 -53.72 10.14
C GLU A 552 -21.00 -52.23 9.80
N LEU A 553 -22.02 -51.97 8.98
CA LEU A 553 -22.52 -50.61 8.74
C LEU A 553 -23.26 -50.09 9.98
N TYR A 554 -22.59 -49.23 10.76
CA TYR A 554 -23.24 -48.43 11.80
C TYR A 554 -23.99 -47.26 11.13
N VAL A 555 -25.32 -47.35 11.04
CA VAL A 555 -26.18 -46.26 10.58
C VAL A 555 -27.12 -45.87 11.72
N ASP A 556 -26.72 -44.86 12.49
CA ASP A 556 -27.63 -44.09 13.33
C ASP A 556 -27.76 -42.67 12.74
N GLY A 557 -28.94 -42.37 12.17
CA GLY A 557 -29.35 -41.00 11.86
C GLY A 557 -30.14 -40.84 10.55
N PRO A 558 -31.15 -39.95 10.51
CA PRO A 558 -31.93 -39.70 9.31
C PRO A 558 -31.06 -39.02 8.23
N GLY A 559 -31.22 -39.46 6.98
CA GLY A 559 -30.41 -39.07 5.84
C GLY A 559 -30.13 -37.56 5.74
N LEU A 560 -28.87 -37.19 5.93
CA LEU A 560 -28.35 -35.87 5.59
C LEU A 560 -27.96 -35.86 4.11
N ILE A 561 -28.87 -35.42 3.24
CA ILE A 561 -28.44 -34.81 1.98
C ILE A 561 -27.89 -33.44 2.37
N GLN A 562 -26.58 -33.34 2.54
CA GLN A 562 -25.94 -32.07 2.82
C GLN A 562 -25.93 -31.23 1.53
N PRO A 563 -26.58 -30.05 1.49
CA PRO A 563 -26.50 -29.19 0.32
C PRO A 563 -25.07 -28.71 0.15
N LEU A 564 -24.49 -28.92 -1.03
CA LEU A 564 -23.13 -28.50 -1.36
C LEU A 564 -22.99 -26.98 -1.19
N PRO A 565 -22.20 -26.47 -0.23
CA PRO A 565 -21.95 -25.04 -0.10
C PRO A 565 -20.62 -24.66 -0.77
N PRO A 566 -20.53 -23.49 -1.44
CA PRO A 566 -21.55 -22.43 -1.51
C PRO A 566 -22.53 -22.56 -2.71
N LYS A 567 -23.66 -21.85 -2.63
CA LYS A 567 -24.63 -21.74 -3.72
C LYS A 567 -24.03 -20.98 -4.92
N PHE A 568 -24.38 -21.40 -6.13
CA PHE A 568 -23.93 -20.73 -7.36
C PHE A 568 -24.51 -19.31 -7.47
N ASP A 569 -23.63 -18.31 -7.55
CA ASP A 569 -23.95 -16.93 -7.89
C ASP A 569 -23.34 -16.57 -9.25
N CYS A 570 -24.06 -15.80 -10.07
CA CYS A 570 -23.51 -15.26 -11.32
C CYS A 570 -22.45 -14.20 -11.01
N THR A 571 -21.18 -14.56 -11.20
CA THR A 571 -20.06 -13.61 -11.11
C THR A 571 -19.85 -12.88 -12.43
N MET A 572 -19.64 -11.57 -12.38
CA MET A 572 -19.20 -10.79 -13.54
C MET A 572 -17.93 -11.40 -14.15
N CYS A 573 -17.88 -11.52 -15.47
CA CYS A 573 -16.71 -12.02 -16.17
C CYS A 573 -15.49 -11.16 -15.80
N LYS A 574 -14.42 -11.81 -15.30
CA LYS A 574 -13.12 -11.16 -15.15
C LYS A 574 -12.73 -10.53 -16.49
N PRO A 575 -12.09 -9.36 -16.50
CA PRO A 575 -11.57 -8.78 -17.74
C PRO A 575 -10.65 -9.80 -18.42
N VAL A 576 -10.72 -9.86 -19.75
CA VAL A 576 -9.95 -10.82 -20.54
C VAL A 576 -8.46 -10.51 -20.36
N THR A 577 -7.78 -11.31 -19.54
CA THR A 577 -6.32 -11.28 -19.40
C THR A 577 -5.74 -12.34 -20.33
N TYR A 578 -4.89 -11.93 -21.27
CA TYR A 578 -4.16 -12.86 -22.12
C TYR A 578 -2.88 -13.30 -21.40
N ASP A 579 -2.69 -14.62 -21.28
CA ASP A 579 -1.40 -15.17 -20.89
C ASP A 579 -0.47 -15.15 -22.11
N LEU A 580 0.20 -14.02 -22.33
CA LEU A 580 1.16 -13.88 -23.41
C LEU A 580 2.43 -14.71 -23.14
N ALA A 581 2.72 -15.06 -21.88
CA ALA A 581 3.92 -15.83 -21.52
C ALA A 581 3.85 -17.26 -22.07
N SER A 582 2.65 -17.83 -22.21
CA SER A 582 2.47 -19.15 -22.82
C SER A 582 2.92 -19.20 -24.29
N GLN A 583 2.91 -18.07 -25.00
CA GLN A 583 3.38 -17.98 -26.39
C GLN A 583 4.91 -18.00 -26.49
N PHE A 584 5.62 -17.67 -25.40
CA PHE A 584 7.08 -17.64 -25.34
C PHE A 584 7.69 -18.92 -24.74
N LEU A 585 6.88 -19.91 -24.36
CA LEU A 585 7.33 -21.25 -24.00
C LEU A 585 7.72 -22.02 -25.27
N ALA A 586 8.96 -21.85 -25.72
CA ALA A 586 9.57 -22.67 -26.75
C ALA A 586 10.33 -23.84 -26.13
N TYR A 587 10.29 -25.01 -26.76
CA TYR A 587 11.24 -26.08 -26.45
C TYR A 587 12.66 -25.58 -26.74
N PRO A 588 13.66 -25.89 -25.88
CA PRO A 588 15.05 -25.59 -26.20
C PRO A 588 15.43 -26.27 -27.52
N GLU A 589 16.15 -25.56 -28.40
CA GLU A 589 16.58 -26.09 -29.69
C GLU A 589 17.45 -27.35 -29.49
N VAL A 590 16.88 -28.53 -29.76
CA VAL A 590 17.51 -29.84 -29.53
C VAL A 590 18.58 -30.16 -30.60
N GLU A 591 18.64 -29.39 -31.69
CA GLU A 591 19.59 -29.63 -32.79
C GLU A 591 21.06 -29.42 -32.36
N ALA A 592 21.32 -28.63 -31.32
CA ALA A 592 22.66 -28.45 -30.76
C ALA A 592 23.11 -29.60 -29.84
N GLN A 593 22.20 -30.49 -29.43
CA GLN A 593 22.47 -31.63 -28.54
C GLN A 593 22.41 -33.00 -29.25
N ALA A 594 22.04 -33.04 -30.53
CA ALA A 594 22.14 -34.26 -31.31
C ALA A 594 23.63 -34.61 -31.53
N PRO A 595 24.14 -35.75 -31.02
CA PRO A 595 25.49 -36.19 -31.35
C PRO A 595 25.56 -36.38 -32.87
N LYS A 596 26.48 -35.65 -33.53
CA LYS A 596 26.79 -35.86 -34.95
C LYS A 596 27.04 -37.35 -35.16
N ALA A 597 26.18 -38.00 -35.94
CA ALA A 597 26.34 -39.39 -36.32
C ALA A 597 27.60 -39.54 -37.20
N THR A 598 28.74 -39.83 -36.57
CA THR A 598 29.86 -40.49 -37.25
C THR A 598 29.44 -41.92 -37.52
N GLY A 599 29.24 -42.23 -38.80
CA GLY A 599 28.75 -43.52 -39.25
C GLY A 599 29.67 -44.70 -38.93
N GLY A 600 29.07 -45.89 -39.02
CA GLY A 600 29.78 -47.09 -39.46
C GLY A 600 30.41 -47.97 -38.39
N GLY A 601 29.59 -48.86 -37.82
CA GLY A 601 29.86 -50.31 -37.90
C GLY A 601 30.92 -50.94 -36.98
N TRP A 602 30.44 -51.72 -36.01
CA TRP A 602 30.93 -53.11 -35.80
C TRP A 602 29.91 -54.00 -35.07
N LEU A 603 28.94 -53.42 -34.35
CA LEU A 603 28.01 -54.14 -33.47
C LEU A 603 26.68 -54.60 -34.13
N ASN A 604 26.42 -54.26 -35.40
CA ASN A 604 25.37 -54.88 -36.24
C ASN A 604 25.70 -56.35 -36.62
N ARG A 605 26.46 -57.06 -35.78
CA ARG A 605 27.00 -58.39 -36.07
C ARG A 605 26.80 -59.41 -34.95
N LEU A 606 26.16 -59.06 -33.82
CA LEU A 606 26.06 -60.02 -32.72
C LEU A 606 24.64 -60.43 -32.30
N TRP A 607 23.61 -59.66 -32.58
CA TRP A 607 22.23 -60.04 -32.24
C TRP A 607 21.31 -59.47 -33.30
N GLY A 608 20.85 -60.35 -34.19
CA GLY A 608 20.01 -60.03 -35.34
C GLY A 608 18.64 -59.49 -34.97
#